data_AF-A0A1S2LX18-F1
#
_entry.id   AF-A0A1S2LX18-F1
#
_cell.length_a   1.000
_cell.length_b   1.000
_cell.length_c   1.000
_cell.angle_alpha   90.00
_cell.angle_beta   90.00
_cell.angle_gamma   90.00
#
_symmetry.space_group_name_H-M   'P 1'
#
loop_
_entity.id
_entity.type
_entity.pdbx_description
1 polymer ?
#
loop_
_entity_poly.entity_id
_entity_poly.type
_entity_poly.pdbx_seq_one_letter_code
_entity_poly.pdbx_strand_id
1 'polypeptide(L)'
;MAATEKIREEMKKNASNSYIQVVGNFLLQHLEEDPDSSEKVLAKDKSIAKSLEVMRAEASKKKVGNVAVLTDQEGFDIVLKYFGIGEKEVAKPVTEKELDFEFEDLLK
;
A
#
# COMPACT_ATOMS: atom_id res chain seq x y z
N MET A 1 -0.39 19.09 2.70
CA MET A 1 -1.52 18.16 2.85
C MET A 1 -1.03 17.01 3.71
N ALA A 2 -1.69 16.77 4.84
CA ALA A 2 -1.41 15.63 5.70
C ALA A 2 -1.96 14.32 5.11
N ALA A 3 -1.41 13.17 5.52
CA ALA A 3 -1.88 11.87 5.03
C ALA A 3 -3.37 11.63 5.36
N THR A 4 -3.80 12.00 6.57
CA THR A 4 -5.20 11.91 7.00
C THR A 4 -6.12 12.83 6.20
N GLU A 5 -5.66 14.02 5.81
CA GLU A 5 -6.40 14.92 4.92
C GLU A 5 -6.59 14.32 3.53
N LYS A 6 -5.53 13.74 2.95
CA LYS A 6 -5.58 13.04 1.65
C LYS A 6 -6.63 11.93 1.67
N ILE A 7 -6.60 11.07 2.69
CA ILE A 7 -7.56 9.96 2.83
C ILE A 7 -9.00 10.49 2.97
N ARG A 8 -9.23 11.51 3.80
CA ARG A 8 -10.55 12.13 3.96
C ARG A 8 -11.05 12.76 2.66
N GLU A 9 -10.17 13.39 1.89
CA GLU A 9 -10.54 13.92 0.57
C GLU A 9 -10.95 12.83 -0.41
N GLU A 10 -10.19 11.72 -0.48
CA GLU A 10 -10.54 10.58 -1.33
C GLU A 10 -11.89 9.97 -0.92
N MET A 11 -12.13 9.81 0.39
CA MET A 11 -13.41 9.36 0.92
C MET A 11 -14.56 10.31 0.56
N LYS A 12 -14.36 11.64 0.69
CA LYS A 12 -15.38 12.64 0.34
C LYS A 12 -15.70 12.65 -1.15
N LYS A 13 -14.68 12.56 -2.01
CA LYS A 13 -14.83 12.47 -3.48
C LYS A 13 -15.58 11.21 -3.90
N ASN A 14 -15.54 10.16 -3.07
CA ASN A 14 -16.16 8.87 -3.33
C ASN A 14 -17.18 8.48 -2.23
N ALA A 15 -17.98 9.44 -1.76
CA ALA A 15 -18.91 9.25 -0.64
C ALA A 15 -19.93 8.12 -0.85
N SER A 16 -20.28 7.80 -2.10
CA SER A 16 -21.20 6.71 -2.44
C SER A 16 -20.55 5.32 -2.52
N ASN A 17 -19.22 5.23 -2.49
CA ASN A 17 -18.50 3.96 -2.58
C ASN A 17 -18.19 3.44 -1.16
N SER A 18 -18.99 2.49 -0.69
CA SER A 18 -18.85 1.90 0.65
C SER A 18 -17.49 1.24 0.88
N TYR A 19 -16.86 0.65 -0.13
CA TYR A 19 -15.55 0.02 -0.01
C TYR A 19 -14.45 1.06 0.26
N ILE A 20 -14.52 2.21 -0.40
CA ILE A 20 -13.61 3.33 -0.14
C ILE A 20 -13.80 3.88 1.28
N GLN A 21 -15.04 3.93 1.78
CA GLN A 21 -15.28 4.36 3.16
C GLN A 21 -14.67 3.40 4.19
N VAL A 22 -14.86 2.09 4.01
CA VAL A 22 -14.31 1.08 4.91
C VAL A 22 -12.78 1.11 4.93
N VAL A 23 -12.15 1.07 3.75
CA VAL A 23 -10.69 1.12 3.66
C VAL A 23 -10.14 2.47 4.13
N GLY A 24 -10.83 3.57 3.83
CA GLY A 24 -10.44 4.89 4.30
C GLY A 24 -10.44 5.00 5.83
N ASN A 25 -11.49 4.51 6.49
CA ASN A 25 -11.54 4.48 7.96
C ASN A 25 -10.43 3.62 8.56
N PHE A 26 -10.17 2.45 7.97
CA PHE A 26 -9.07 1.58 8.37
C PHE A 26 -7.72 2.30 8.27
N LEU A 27 -7.43 2.98 7.16
CA LEU A 27 -6.19 3.72 6.96
C LEU A 27 -6.05 4.91 7.91
N LEU A 28 -7.15 5.59 8.24
CA LEU A 28 -7.13 6.66 9.24
C LEU A 28 -6.75 6.14 10.61
N GLN A 29 -7.34 5.02 11.04
CA GLN A 29 -6.98 4.37 12.30
C GLN A 29 -5.52 3.90 12.29
N HIS A 30 -5.06 3.28 11.20
CA HIS A 30 -3.66 2.87 11.06
C HIS A 30 -2.70 4.05 11.23
N LEU A 31 -2.99 5.21 10.65
CA LEU A 31 -2.15 6.41 10.77
C LEU A 31 -2.14 7.02 12.17
N GLU A 32 -3.18 6.77 12.98
CA GLU A 32 -3.20 7.17 14.40
C GLU A 32 -2.29 6.27 15.25
N GLU A 33 -2.24 4.98 14.92
CA GLU A 33 -1.42 3.97 15.62
C GLU A 33 0.04 3.95 15.14
N ASP A 34 0.28 4.25 13.86
CA ASP A 34 1.58 4.24 13.19
C ASP A 34 1.77 5.49 12.30
N PRO A 35 2.20 6.62 12.89
CA PRO A 35 2.40 7.88 12.17
C PRO A 35 3.47 7.82 11.06
N ASP A 36 4.45 6.91 11.17
CA ASP A 36 5.56 6.76 10.22
C ASP A 36 5.09 6.29 8.84
N SER A 37 3.90 5.71 8.77
CA SER A 37 3.24 5.32 7.51
C SER A 37 2.74 6.51 6.68
N SER A 38 2.79 7.75 7.19
CA SER A 38 2.26 8.93 6.52
C SER A 38 2.87 9.20 5.15
N GLU A 39 4.19 9.07 5.00
CA GLU A 39 4.88 9.36 3.73
C GLU A 39 4.46 8.38 2.61
N LYS A 40 4.30 7.11 2.98
CA LYS A 40 3.84 6.04 2.10
C LYS A 40 2.44 6.28 1.57
N VAL A 41 1.54 6.76 2.43
CA VAL A 41 0.17 7.14 2.04
C VAL A 41 0.16 8.38 1.15
N LEU A 42 1.07 9.33 1.36
CA LEU A 42 1.14 10.57 0.60
C LEU A 42 1.71 10.43 -0.82
N ALA A 43 2.36 9.31 -1.15
CA ALA A 43 2.91 9.04 -2.47
C ALA A 43 1.87 9.28 -3.59
N LYS A 44 2.29 10.00 -4.65
CA LYS A 44 1.38 10.56 -5.68
C LYS A 44 0.66 9.48 -6.48
N ASP A 45 1.26 8.32 -6.64
CA ASP A 45 0.72 7.18 -7.37
C ASP A 45 -0.25 6.33 -6.53
N LYS A 46 -0.28 6.54 -5.20
CA LYS A 46 -1.11 5.79 -4.26
C LYS A 46 -2.48 6.44 -4.03
N SER A 47 -3.52 5.61 -3.98
CA SER A 47 -4.90 5.99 -3.67
C SER A 47 -5.67 4.77 -3.14
N ILE A 48 -6.78 5.00 -2.43
CA ILE A 48 -7.67 3.96 -1.91
C ILE A 48 -8.32 3.17 -3.05
N ALA A 49 -8.69 3.83 -4.14
CA ALA A 49 -9.29 3.17 -5.30
C ALA A 49 -8.34 2.12 -5.91
N LYS A 50 -7.06 2.46 -6.07
CA LYS A 50 -6.06 1.53 -6.60
C LYS A 50 -5.72 0.41 -5.61
N SER A 51 -5.75 0.66 -4.31
CA SER A 51 -5.56 -0.42 -3.33
C SER A 51 -6.70 -1.45 -3.42
N LEU A 52 -7.93 -1.01 -3.69
CA LEU A 52 -9.07 -1.90 -3.95
C LEU A 52 -8.93 -2.68 -5.26
N GLU A 53 -8.37 -2.09 -6.31
CA GLU A 53 -8.06 -2.81 -7.55
C GLU A 53 -7.05 -3.94 -7.32
N VAL A 54 -6.00 -3.68 -6.52
CA VAL A 54 -5.01 -4.69 -6.14
C VAL A 54 -5.65 -5.77 -5.26
N MET A 55 -6.47 -5.39 -4.27
CA MET A 55 -7.22 -6.34 -3.45
C MET A 55 -8.11 -7.25 -4.31
N ARG A 56 -8.82 -6.69 -5.30
CA ARG A 56 -9.63 -7.45 -6.25
C ARG A 56 -8.77 -8.42 -7.06
N ALA A 57 -7.60 -8.00 -7.54
CA ALA A 57 -6.70 -8.84 -8.31
C ALA A 57 -6.19 -10.03 -7.49
N GLU A 58 -5.80 -9.80 -6.23
CA GLU A 58 -5.38 -10.86 -5.30
C GLU A 58 -6.53 -11.81 -4.95
N ALA A 59 -7.72 -11.29 -4.62
CA ALA A 59 -8.91 -12.10 -4.34
C ALA A 59 -9.26 -13.01 -5.53
N SER A 60 -9.13 -12.49 -6.75
CA SER A 60 -9.45 -13.22 -7.97
C SER A 60 -8.59 -14.47 -8.19
N LYS A 61 -7.41 -14.57 -7.57
CA LYS A 61 -6.54 -15.75 -7.64
C LYS A 61 -7.10 -16.93 -6.83
N LYS A 62 -7.85 -16.64 -5.76
CA LYS A 62 -8.45 -17.64 -4.85
C LYS A 62 -9.91 -17.94 -5.18
N LYS A 63 -10.45 -17.41 -6.28
CA LYS A 63 -11.88 -17.52 -6.60
C LYS A 63 -12.30 -18.98 -6.81
N VAL A 64 -13.47 -19.34 -6.31
CA VAL A 64 -14.16 -20.60 -6.59
C VAL A 64 -15.42 -20.26 -7.40
N GLY A 65 -15.43 -20.65 -8.68
CA GLY A 65 -16.42 -20.18 -9.64
C GLY A 65 -16.36 -18.66 -9.82
N ASN A 66 -17.42 -17.96 -9.41
CA ASN A 66 -17.55 -16.50 -9.50
C ASN A 66 -17.38 -15.78 -8.15
N VAL A 67 -17.02 -16.50 -7.09
CA VAL A 67 -16.94 -15.94 -5.74
C VAL A 67 -15.52 -16.03 -5.22
N ALA A 68 -15.02 -14.93 -4.68
CA ALA A 68 -13.82 -14.87 -3.86
C ALA A 68 -14.21 -14.25 -2.51
N VAL A 69 -13.75 -14.85 -1.43
CA VAL A 69 -13.95 -14.34 -0.07
C VAL A 69 -12.56 -14.12 0.52
N LEU A 70 -12.33 -12.92 1.03
CA LEU A 70 -11.18 -12.59 1.86
C LEU A 70 -11.69 -12.39 3.28
N THR A 71 -10.88 -12.76 4.26
CA THR A 71 -11.06 -12.25 5.62
C THR A 71 -10.73 -10.76 5.67
N ASP A 72 -11.24 -10.06 6.70
CA ASP A 72 -10.91 -8.64 6.92
C ASP A 72 -9.40 -8.43 6.97
N GLN A 73 -8.69 -9.28 7.71
CA GLN A 73 -7.23 -9.25 7.82
C GLN A 73 -6.54 -9.39 6.46
N GLU A 74 -6.91 -10.40 5.66
CA GLU A 74 -6.31 -10.58 4.33
C GLU A 74 -6.57 -9.37 3.43
N GLY A 75 -7.77 -8.80 3.47
CA GLY A 75 -8.10 -7.60 2.71
C GLY A 75 -7.21 -6.42 3.12
N PHE A 76 -7.15 -6.12 4.42
CA PHE A 76 -6.37 -5.00 4.93
C PHE A 76 -4.86 -5.17 4.75
N ASP A 77 -4.33 -6.39 4.88
CA ASP A 77 -2.92 -6.68 4.60
C ASP A 77 -2.55 -6.35 3.14
N ILE A 78 -3.43 -6.67 2.19
CA ILE A 78 -3.21 -6.32 0.78
C ILE A 78 -3.20 -4.79 0.59
N VAL A 79 -4.07 -4.06 1.30
CA VAL A 79 -4.10 -2.60 1.27
C VAL A 79 -2.80 -2.03 1.82
N LEU A 80 -2.37 -2.46 3.02
CA LEU A 80 -1.13 -1.98 3.63
C LEU A 80 0.07 -2.28 2.74
N LYS A 81 0.14 -3.49 2.18
CA LYS A 81 1.17 -3.88 1.21
C LYS A 81 1.17 -2.99 -0.03
N TYR A 82 0.00 -2.63 -0.56
CA TYR A 82 -0.08 -1.70 -1.69
C TYR A 82 0.56 -0.33 -1.36
N PHE A 83 0.42 0.16 -0.13
CA PHE A 83 1.09 1.37 0.33
C PHE A 83 2.56 1.13 0.72
N GLY A 84 3.05 -0.11 0.77
CA GLY A 84 4.39 -0.45 1.23
C GLY A 84 4.53 -0.39 2.76
N ILE A 85 3.42 -0.44 3.49
CA ILE A 85 3.37 -0.42 4.95
C ILE A 85 3.52 -1.86 5.46
N GLY A 86 4.33 -2.07 6.50
CA GLY A 86 4.59 -3.41 7.06
C GLY A 86 5.62 -4.25 6.31
N GLU A 87 6.04 -3.86 5.10
CA GLU A 87 7.26 -4.38 4.50
C GLU A 87 8.46 -3.74 5.23
N LYS A 88 9.24 -4.55 5.97
CA LYS A 88 10.62 -4.16 6.30
C LYS A 88 11.27 -3.83 4.96
N GLU A 89 11.80 -2.62 4.80
CA GLU A 89 12.48 -2.25 3.57
C GLU A 89 13.54 -3.32 3.26
N VAL A 90 13.24 -4.19 2.30
CA VAL A 90 14.31 -4.84 1.57
C VAL A 90 14.84 -3.70 0.73
N ALA A 91 15.99 -3.17 1.15
CA ALA A 91 16.73 -2.18 0.39
C ALA A 91 16.62 -2.53 -1.10
N LYS A 92 16.26 -1.54 -1.92
CA LYS A 92 16.16 -1.67 -3.38
C LYS A 92 17.28 -2.61 -3.86
N PRO A 93 17.03 -3.57 -4.78
CA PRO A 93 18.13 -4.36 -5.32
C PRO A 93 19.12 -3.36 -5.92
N VAL A 94 20.27 -3.21 -5.26
CA VAL A 94 21.41 -2.48 -5.81
C VAL A 94 21.68 -3.23 -7.10
N THR A 95 21.52 -2.55 -8.22
CA THR A 95 21.84 -3.11 -9.52
C THR A 95 23.27 -3.61 -9.45
N GLU A 96 23.48 -4.88 -9.76
CA GLU A 96 24.74 -5.64 -9.62
C GLU A 96 25.96 -4.89 -10.19
N LYS A 97 25.74 -3.98 -11.15
CA LYS A 97 26.75 -3.07 -11.71
C LYS A 97 27.34 -2.00 -10.77
N GLU A 98 26.64 -1.61 -9.70
CA GLU A 98 27.17 -0.62 -8.74
C GLU A 98 28.15 -1.25 -7.74
N LEU A 99 28.00 -2.55 -7.42
CA LEU A 99 28.94 -3.25 -6.53
C LEU A 99 30.30 -3.49 -7.18
N ASP A 100 30.33 -3.80 -8.48
CA ASP A 100 31.59 -4.03 -9.19
C ASP A 100 32.49 -2.78 -9.17
N PHE A 101 31.90 -1.59 -9.23
CA PHE A 101 32.64 -0.33 -9.32
C PHE A 101 33.27 0.09 -7.96
N GLU A 102 32.66 -0.25 -6.82
CA GLU A 102 33.22 0.08 -5.50
C GLU A 102 34.34 -0.88 -5.06
N PHE A 103 34.30 -2.15 -5.48
CA PHE A 103 35.35 -3.11 -5.15
C PHE A 103 36.66 -2.85 -5.90
N GLU A 104 36.58 -2.37 -7.15
CA GLU A 104 37.75 -2.10 -7.98
C GLU A 104 38.51 -0.83 -7.60
N ASP A 105 37.86 0.14 -6.96
CA ASP A 105 38.53 1.33 -6.43
C ASP A 105 39.19 1.09 -5.06
N LEU A 106 38.82 0.02 -4.35
CA LEU A 106 39.47 -0.39 -3.10
C LEU A 106 40.75 -1.23 -3.35
N LEU A 107 40.95 -1.73 -4.57
CA LEU A 107 42.08 -2.58 -4.97
C LEU A 107 43.16 -1.85 -5.78
N LYS A 108 43.07 -0.52 -5.92
CA LYS A 108 44.11 0.32 -6.54
C LYS A 108 45.00 1.00 -5.50
#